data_AF-K6WK29-F1
#
_entry.id   AF-K6WK29-F1
#
_cell.length_a   1.000
_cell.length_b   1.000
_cell.length_c   1.000
_cell.angle_alpha   90.00
_cell.angle_beta   90.00
_cell.angle_gamma   90.00
#
_symmetry.space_group_name_H-M   'P 1'
#
loop_
_entity.id
_entity.type
_entity.pdbx_description
1 polymer ?
#
loop_
_entity_poly.entity_id
_entity_poly.type
_entity_poly.pdbx_seq_one_letter_code
_entity_poly.pdbx_strand_id
1 'polypeptide(L)'
;MELLGGRGQELWPYPGRVFAIGPSHTFIDLAFSINTAFARWDLAHLSMFTLDDGRVVTDLETAAEMTGGSHGPLREVVDIDSAKVVRLVKPGSEFRYVFDLGDDWTHCCSVATQKVDPVEVFGFRPDSPLPNWGWGDIPDQYGRRWADEDGRNRAPRRPGSPHPMLAALWPEQRVIKEVDLAEVRAAIATSDATRFLDAVDGCEVDDVLQQIGAGIPAALESLRERVEPVALSIVNRLTRRGLPGDAELAADLLACLRREPLPGRVVPVDLEMLCGEMETDPNRSAGGYIDLQTGDVYNDELMDPDMVGEGNSVDVEDDPDRWLAFECIGSPDAWQDMADFTERQSDPQLRVQLERAIEGRGAFRRFRDLVDELDLHTQWYAFSTDRKFGRARKYLASKGVRVG
;
A
#
# COMPACT_ATOMS: atom_id res chain seq x y z
N MET A 1 -30.86 -14.18 28.46
CA MET A 1 -30.95 -15.40 27.65
C MET A 1 -29.71 -16.22 27.91
N GLU A 2 -29.86 -17.51 28.19
CA GLU A 2 -28.76 -18.44 28.40
C GLU A 2 -28.93 -19.63 27.46
N LEU A 3 -27.87 -20.02 26.75
CA LEU A 3 -27.86 -21.22 25.92
C LEU A 3 -27.58 -22.43 26.80
N LEU A 4 -28.57 -23.30 26.94
CA LEU A 4 -28.50 -24.47 27.82
C LEU A 4 -27.81 -25.65 27.14
N GLY A 5 -27.99 -25.81 25.83
CA GLY A 5 -27.57 -27.01 25.12
C GLY A 5 -27.96 -27.03 23.66
N GLY A 6 -27.49 -28.06 22.97
CA GLY A 6 -27.83 -28.40 21.58
C GLY A 6 -26.97 -29.57 21.11
N ARG A 7 -27.43 -30.26 20.07
CA ARG A 7 -26.81 -31.45 19.48
C ARG A 7 -26.60 -32.58 20.48
N GLY A 8 -27.56 -32.75 21.38
CA GLY A 8 -27.52 -33.75 22.45
C GLY A 8 -26.49 -33.45 23.55
N GLN A 9 -25.96 -32.23 23.62
CA GLN A 9 -25.01 -31.79 24.65
C GLN A 9 -25.63 -30.71 25.52
N GLU A 10 -25.42 -30.81 26.84
CA GLU A 10 -25.65 -29.74 27.78
C GLU A 10 -24.38 -28.89 27.89
N LEU A 11 -24.54 -27.56 27.91
CA LEU A 11 -23.43 -26.63 28.06
C LEU A 11 -23.27 -26.24 29.53
N TRP A 12 -22.04 -26.10 30.01
CA TRP A 12 -21.79 -25.50 31.31
C TRP A 12 -20.38 -24.88 31.34
N PRO A 13 -20.21 -23.64 31.83
CA PRO A 13 -21.26 -22.68 32.22
C PRO A 13 -22.10 -22.22 31.02
N TYR A 14 -23.36 -21.85 31.25
CA TYR A 14 -24.27 -21.44 30.17
C TYR A 14 -23.83 -20.11 29.54
N PRO A 15 -23.49 -20.08 28.23
CA PRO A 15 -23.21 -18.82 27.53
C PRO A 15 -24.48 -17.97 27.46
N GLY A 16 -24.36 -16.68 27.75
CA GLY A 16 -25.54 -15.83 27.91
C GLY A 16 -25.45 -14.47 27.22
N ARG A 17 -26.61 -13.90 26.91
CA ARG A 17 -26.79 -12.60 26.27
C ARG A 17 -27.94 -11.85 26.93
N VAL A 18 -27.76 -10.54 27.13
CA VAL A 18 -28.80 -9.62 27.59
C VAL A 18 -29.29 -8.82 26.40
N PHE A 19 -30.61 -8.78 26.21
CA PHE A 19 -31.26 -8.08 25.11
C PHE A 19 -32.12 -6.94 25.63
N ALA A 20 -32.12 -5.82 24.92
CA ALA A 20 -33.12 -4.79 25.05
C ALA A 20 -34.25 -5.06 24.05
N ILE A 21 -35.49 -5.17 24.54
CA ILE A 21 -36.67 -5.49 23.73
C ILE A 21 -37.68 -4.36 23.90
N GLY A 22 -38.06 -3.75 22.77
CA GLY A 22 -39.03 -2.67 22.69
C GLY A 22 -40.46 -3.14 22.42
N PRO A 23 -41.47 -2.26 22.58
CA PRO A 23 -42.87 -2.63 22.40
C PRO A 23 -43.28 -3.02 20.96
N SER A 24 -42.49 -2.61 19.97
CA SER A 24 -42.70 -2.90 18.56
C SER A 24 -42.10 -4.23 18.11
N HIS A 25 -41.21 -4.84 18.88
CA HIS A 25 -40.48 -6.04 18.47
C HIS A 25 -41.36 -7.30 18.57
N THR A 26 -41.26 -8.13 17.54
CA THR A 26 -41.97 -9.42 17.42
C THR A 26 -41.11 -10.56 17.95
N PHE A 27 -41.70 -11.75 18.07
CA PHE A 27 -40.93 -12.95 18.40
C PHE A 27 -39.99 -13.35 17.26
N ILE A 28 -40.32 -13.09 15.99
CA ILE A 28 -39.38 -13.34 14.89
C ILE A 28 -38.18 -12.38 14.95
N ASP A 29 -38.38 -11.10 15.29
CA ASP A 29 -37.28 -10.15 15.50
C ASP A 29 -36.35 -10.63 16.63
N LEU A 30 -36.96 -11.18 17.70
CA LEU A 30 -36.22 -11.73 18.83
C LEU A 30 -35.46 -13.01 18.44
N ALA A 31 -36.07 -13.93 17.70
CA ALA A 31 -35.43 -15.15 17.21
C ALA A 31 -34.20 -14.82 16.36
N PHE A 32 -34.34 -13.92 15.38
CA PHE A 32 -33.22 -13.45 14.57
C PHE A 32 -32.11 -12.84 15.42
N SER A 33 -32.46 -11.97 16.37
CA SER A 33 -31.48 -11.31 17.23
C SER A 33 -30.76 -12.29 18.16
N ILE A 34 -31.47 -13.30 18.69
CA ILE A 34 -30.86 -14.40 19.46
C ILE A 34 -29.88 -15.17 18.56
N ASN A 35 -30.33 -15.61 17.39
CA ASN A 35 -29.53 -16.39 16.46
C ASN A 35 -28.23 -15.65 16.09
N THR A 36 -28.32 -14.35 15.74
CA THR A 36 -27.13 -13.53 15.45
C THR A 36 -26.22 -13.37 16.66
N ALA A 37 -26.78 -13.10 17.85
CA ALA A 37 -25.99 -12.92 19.07
C ALA A 37 -25.29 -14.20 19.55
N PHE A 38 -25.79 -15.36 19.11
CA PHE A 38 -25.21 -16.70 19.30
C PHE A 38 -24.56 -17.24 18.02
N ALA A 39 -24.10 -16.35 17.13
CA ALA A 39 -23.31 -16.69 15.95
C ALA A 39 -23.91 -17.82 15.09
N ARG A 40 -25.24 -17.82 14.89
CA ARG A 40 -25.90 -18.67 13.91
C ARG A 40 -25.92 -17.94 12.56
N TRP A 41 -25.38 -18.56 11.53
CA TRP A 41 -25.29 -17.99 10.18
C TRP A 41 -26.19 -18.72 9.17
N ASP A 42 -26.55 -19.97 9.44
CA ASP A 42 -27.51 -20.70 8.64
C ASP A 42 -28.85 -20.67 9.36
N LEU A 43 -29.73 -19.77 8.96
CA LEU A 43 -30.97 -19.45 9.66
C LEU A 43 -32.19 -20.20 9.10
N ALA A 44 -32.01 -21.00 8.04
CA ALA A 44 -33.09 -21.72 7.36
C ALA A 44 -33.50 -23.00 8.11
N HIS A 45 -33.81 -22.85 9.39
CA HIS A 45 -34.18 -23.92 10.31
C HIS A 45 -35.45 -23.57 11.07
N LEU A 46 -36.26 -24.59 11.38
CA LEU A 46 -37.47 -24.40 12.18
C LEU A 46 -37.09 -24.00 13.61
N SER A 47 -37.87 -23.09 14.19
CA SER A 47 -37.66 -22.60 15.55
C SER A 47 -38.97 -22.31 16.25
N MET A 48 -38.95 -22.31 17.58
CA MET A 48 -40.14 -22.01 18.36
C MET A 48 -39.81 -21.43 19.73
N PHE A 49 -40.76 -20.68 20.28
CA PHE A 49 -40.80 -20.32 21.68
C PHE A 49 -41.86 -21.13 22.43
N THR A 50 -41.60 -21.46 23.69
CA THR A 50 -42.59 -22.02 24.63
C THR A 50 -42.69 -21.10 25.83
N LEU A 51 -43.85 -20.47 26.03
CA LEU A 51 -44.11 -19.51 27.12
C LEU A 51 -44.38 -20.23 28.45
N ASP A 52 -44.35 -19.49 29.56
CA ASP A 52 -44.60 -20.00 30.93
C ASP A 52 -46.01 -20.62 31.10
N ASP A 53 -47.01 -20.08 30.41
CA ASP A 53 -48.37 -20.62 30.35
C ASP A 53 -48.55 -21.80 29.36
N GLY A 54 -47.46 -22.21 28.70
CA GLY A 54 -47.43 -23.35 27.80
C GLY A 54 -47.87 -23.05 26.36
N ARG A 55 -48.20 -21.80 26.01
CA ARG A 55 -48.42 -21.38 24.61
C ARG A 55 -47.14 -21.53 23.80
N VAL A 56 -47.31 -21.90 22.52
CA VAL A 56 -46.22 -22.06 21.56
C VAL A 56 -46.28 -20.90 20.57
N VAL A 57 -45.13 -20.27 20.33
CA VAL A 57 -44.96 -19.22 19.32
C VAL A 57 -44.03 -19.75 18.22
N THR A 58 -44.57 -19.96 17.02
CA THR A 58 -43.84 -20.51 15.86
C THR A 58 -44.53 -20.09 14.57
N ASP A 59 -43.96 -20.39 13.40
CA ASP A 59 -44.59 -20.08 12.13
C ASP A 59 -45.80 -20.99 11.86
N LEU A 60 -46.69 -20.54 10.96
CA LEU A 60 -47.95 -21.25 10.69
C LEU A 60 -47.77 -22.62 10.06
N GLU A 61 -46.69 -22.84 9.30
CA GLU A 61 -46.39 -24.12 8.65
C GLU A 61 -45.95 -25.16 9.68
N THR A 62 -44.96 -24.81 10.51
CA THR A 62 -44.52 -25.64 11.64
C THR A 62 -45.67 -25.93 12.60
N ALA A 63 -46.52 -24.92 12.88
CA ALA A 63 -47.70 -25.10 13.71
C ALA A 63 -48.66 -26.15 13.14
N ALA A 64 -48.92 -26.12 11.82
CA ALA A 64 -49.78 -27.08 11.16
C ALA A 64 -49.21 -28.51 11.25
N GLU A 65 -47.90 -28.68 11.03
CA GLU A 65 -47.22 -29.98 11.16
C GLU A 65 -47.29 -30.53 12.58
N MET A 66 -47.06 -29.70 13.60
CA MET A 66 -47.13 -30.10 15.01
C MET A 66 -48.55 -30.52 15.43
N THR A 67 -49.60 -29.87 14.91
CA THR A 67 -51.00 -30.23 15.18
C THR A 67 -51.46 -31.52 14.48
N GLY A 68 -50.71 -31.99 13.48
CA GLY A 68 -50.96 -33.26 12.78
C GLY A 68 -50.54 -34.52 13.55
N GLY A 69 -49.82 -34.37 14.67
CA GLY A 69 -49.39 -35.48 15.53
C GLY A 69 -50.52 -35.97 16.46
N SER A 70 -50.82 -37.27 16.43
CA SER A 70 -52.00 -37.89 17.08
C SER A 70 -52.12 -37.78 18.60
N HIS A 71 -51.24 -37.08 19.34
CA HIS A 71 -51.30 -37.01 20.81
C HIS A 71 -50.81 -35.68 21.39
N GLY A 72 -51.69 -34.98 22.11
CA GLY A 72 -51.37 -33.78 22.90
C GLY A 72 -52.59 -32.86 23.07
N PRO A 73 -52.64 -31.99 24.10
CA PRO A 73 -53.68 -30.98 24.22
C PRO A 73 -53.58 -29.97 23.07
N LEU A 74 -54.71 -29.64 22.44
CA LEU A 74 -54.84 -28.50 21.53
C LEU A 74 -54.43 -27.22 22.27
N ARG A 75 -53.33 -26.60 21.87
CA ARG A 75 -52.85 -25.33 22.41
C ARG A 75 -52.96 -24.26 21.35
N GLU A 76 -53.36 -23.07 21.76
CA GLU A 76 -53.35 -21.89 20.90
C GLU A 76 -51.91 -21.65 20.42
N VAL A 77 -51.70 -21.79 19.11
CA VAL A 77 -50.44 -21.45 18.46
C VAL A 77 -50.50 -19.98 18.10
N VAL A 78 -49.46 -19.26 18.50
CA VAL A 78 -49.31 -17.85 18.22
C VAL A 78 -48.31 -17.68 17.08
N ASP A 79 -48.69 -16.90 16.07
CA ASP A 79 -47.84 -16.60 14.93
C ASP A 79 -46.60 -15.77 15.34
N ILE A 80 -45.42 -16.32 15.07
CA ILE A 80 -44.12 -15.75 15.42
C ILE A 80 -43.85 -14.41 14.70
N ASP A 81 -44.38 -14.23 13.50
CA ASP A 81 -44.12 -13.07 12.66
C ASP A 81 -44.83 -11.82 13.18
N SER A 82 -46.07 -11.98 13.66
CA SER A 82 -46.92 -10.86 14.06
C SER A 82 -46.96 -10.61 15.56
N ALA A 83 -46.71 -11.63 16.39
CA ALA A 83 -46.85 -11.53 17.84
C ALA A 83 -45.76 -10.66 18.48
N LYS A 84 -46.18 -9.67 19.27
CA LYS A 84 -45.26 -8.76 19.99
C LYS A 84 -44.81 -9.38 21.31
N VAL A 85 -43.50 -9.41 21.56
CA VAL A 85 -42.90 -10.04 22.75
C VAL A 85 -43.51 -9.47 24.04
N VAL A 86 -43.52 -8.15 24.18
CA VAL A 86 -43.99 -7.46 25.40
C VAL A 86 -45.49 -7.65 25.69
N ARG A 87 -46.28 -8.14 24.73
CA ARG A 87 -47.72 -8.43 24.94
C ARG A 87 -47.94 -9.81 25.56
N LEU A 88 -46.98 -10.72 25.41
CA LEU A 88 -47.13 -12.12 25.81
C LEU A 88 -46.26 -12.50 27.01
N VAL A 89 -45.13 -11.81 27.24
CA VAL A 89 -44.26 -12.05 28.39
C VAL A 89 -44.22 -10.84 29.33
N LYS A 90 -44.15 -11.09 30.64
CA LYS A 90 -44.12 -10.06 31.68
C LYS A 90 -42.74 -10.00 32.33
N PRO A 91 -42.38 -8.87 32.98
CA PRO A 91 -41.19 -8.83 33.83
C PRO A 91 -41.20 -9.97 34.86
N GLY A 92 -40.11 -10.72 34.94
CA GLY A 92 -39.99 -11.92 35.78
C GLY A 92 -40.49 -13.23 35.15
N SER A 93 -41.09 -13.20 33.97
CA SER A 93 -41.43 -14.43 33.23
C SER A 93 -40.17 -15.15 32.76
N GLU A 94 -40.26 -16.48 32.69
CA GLU A 94 -39.28 -17.34 32.03
C GLU A 94 -39.95 -18.10 30.90
N PHE A 95 -39.27 -18.21 29.77
CA PHE A 95 -39.75 -18.95 28.62
C PHE A 95 -38.57 -19.61 27.91
N ARG A 96 -38.87 -20.52 26.99
CA ARG A 96 -37.85 -21.25 26.23
C ARG A 96 -37.87 -20.81 24.78
N TYR A 97 -36.69 -20.74 24.16
CA TYR A 97 -36.53 -20.64 22.72
C TYR A 97 -35.70 -21.82 22.22
N VAL A 98 -36.14 -22.48 21.16
CA VAL A 98 -35.41 -23.58 20.51
C VAL A 98 -35.16 -23.19 19.06
N PHE A 99 -33.89 -23.19 18.66
CA PHE A 99 -33.44 -22.99 17.29
C PHE A 99 -32.99 -24.33 16.69
N ASP A 100 -33.34 -24.59 15.43
CA ASP A 100 -33.11 -25.86 14.74
C ASP A 100 -33.71 -27.02 15.53
N LEU A 101 -34.98 -27.34 15.25
CA LEU A 101 -35.67 -28.42 15.95
C LEU A 101 -35.03 -29.81 15.75
N GLY A 102 -34.11 -29.96 14.78
CA GLY A 102 -33.31 -31.16 14.61
C GLY A 102 -32.14 -31.23 15.60
N ASP A 103 -31.41 -30.13 15.74
CA ASP A 103 -30.25 -30.01 16.64
C ASP A 103 -30.62 -29.53 18.06
N ASP A 104 -31.85 -29.08 18.32
CA ASP A 104 -32.41 -28.69 19.62
C ASP A 104 -31.57 -27.64 20.40
N TRP A 105 -31.12 -26.59 19.71
CA TRP A 105 -30.39 -25.50 20.37
C TRP A 105 -31.31 -24.73 21.31
N THR A 106 -31.28 -25.09 22.59
CA THR A 106 -32.23 -24.65 23.60
C THR A 106 -31.69 -23.49 24.42
N HIS A 107 -32.47 -22.42 24.49
CA HIS A 107 -32.21 -21.24 25.28
C HIS A 107 -33.24 -21.08 26.41
N CYS A 108 -32.74 -20.77 27.61
CA CYS A 108 -33.55 -20.24 28.72
C CYS A 108 -33.67 -18.71 28.58
N CYS A 109 -34.89 -18.22 28.59
CA CYS A 109 -35.21 -16.82 28.40
C CYS A 109 -35.88 -16.23 29.64
N SER A 110 -35.11 -15.58 30.53
CA SER A 110 -35.65 -14.87 31.69
C SER A 110 -35.80 -13.37 31.41
N VAL A 111 -36.98 -12.81 31.71
CA VAL A 111 -37.27 -11.38 31.55
C VAL A 111 -36.89 -10.63 32.82
N ALA A 112 -36.01 -9.63 32.71
CA ALA A 112 -35.65 -8.79 33.85
C ALA A 112 -36.88 -8.11 34.47
N THR A 113 -36.88 -7.97 35.80
CA THR A 113 -37.98 -7.32 36.54
C THR A 113 -38.00 -5.81 36.34
N GLN A 114 -36.85 -5.22 36.01
CA GLN A 114 -36.69 -3.79 35.78
C GLN A 114 -36.70 -3.47 34.28
N LYS A 115 -37.37 -2.39 33.91
CA LYS A 115 -37.36 -1.84 32.55
C LYS A 115 -36.26 -0.78 32.45
N VAL A 116 -35.75 -0.60 31.23
CA VAL A 116 -34.75 0.41 30.90
C VAL A 116 -35.30 1.39 29.87
N ASP A 117 -34.92 2.67 29.95
CA ASP A 117 -35.14 3.62 28.86
C ASP A 117 -34.00 3.44 27.83
N PRO A 118 -34.31 3.09 26.57
CA PRO A 118 -33.28 2.84 25.58
C PRO A 118 -32.45 4.09 25.22
N VAL A 119 -33.05 5.29 25.28
CA VAL A 119 -32.32 6.53 24.98
C VAL A 119 -31.35 6.86 26.11
N GLU A 120 -31.76 6.64 27.37
CA GLU A 120 -30.86 6.87 28.51
C GLU A 120 -29.72 5.86 28.58
N VAL A 121 -29.99 4.58 28.28
CA VAL A 121 -28.99 3.49 28.43
C VAL A 121 -28.13 3.32 27.18
N PHE A 122 -28.70 3.46 25.98
CA PHE A 122 -28.00 3.19 24.72
C PHE A 122 -27.76 4.44 23.86
N GLY A 123 -28.39 5.58 24.19
CA GLY A 123 -28.30 6.81 23.39
C GLY A 123 -29.20 6.84 22.15
N PHE A 124 -29.88 5.73 21.84
CA PHE A 124 -30.80 5.62 20.70
C PHE A 124 -31.88 4.57 20.97
N ARG A 125 -32.93 4.54 20.13
CA ARG A 125 -33.96 3.49 20.18
C ARG A 125 -33.64 2.41 19.15
N PRO A 126 -33.34 1.17 19.54
CA PRO A 126 -33.05 0.10 18.59
C PRO A 126 -34.27 -0.30 17.76
N ASP A 127 -34.10 -0.46 16.45
CA ASP A 127 -35.17 -0.89 15.55
C ASP A 127 -35.48 -2.39 15.68
N SER A 128 -34.53 -3.19 16.16
CA SER A 128 -34.67 -4.62 16.48
C SER A 128 -34.19 -4.92 17.92
N PRO A 129 -34.52 -6.10 18.50
CA PRO A 129 -34.00 -6.51 19.79
C PRO A 129 -32.47 -6.45 19.84
N LEU A 130 -31.92 -5.64 20.74
CA LEU A 130 -30.49 -5.33 20.74
C LEU A 130 -29.75 -6.14 21.82
N PRO A 131 -28.84 -7.07 21.47
CA PRO A 131 -27.91 -7.63 22.44
C PRO A 131 -26.95 -6.53 22.92
N ASN A 132 -26.92 -6.27 24.22
CA ASN A 132 -26.11 -5.19 24.82
C ASN A 132 -25.06 -5.68 25.83
N TRP A 133 -25.14 -6.95 26.25
CA TRP A 133 -24.15 -7.58 27.12
C TRP A 133 -24.12 -9.09 26.88
N GLY A 134 -23.01 -9.75 27.20
CA GLY A 134 -22.89 -11.20 27.00
C GLY A 134 -21.67 -11.83 27.64
N TRP A 135 -21.71 -13.16 27.78
CA TRP A 135 -20.65 -13.98 28.35
C TRP A 135 -20.64 -15.40 27.75
N GLY A 136 -19.55 -16.14 27.99
CA GLY A 136 -19.38 -17.54 27.61
C GLY A 136 -19.01 -17.77 26.14
N ASP A 137 -18.36 -18.90 25.89
CA ASP A 137 -17.98 -19.37 24.55
C ASP A 137 -19.21 -19.93 23.82
N ILE A 138 -19.42 -19.49 22.58
CA ILE A 138 -20.55 -19.97 21.78
C ILE A 138 -20.08 -21.14 20.89
N PRO A 139 -20.71 -22.32 20.99
CA PRO A 139 -20.40 -23.42 20.07
C PRO A 139 -20.87 -23.09 18.64
N ASP A 140 -20.02 -23.41 17.66
CA ASP A 140 -20.37 -23.40 16.23
C ASP A 140 -21.66 -24.22 15.99
N GLN A 141 -22.55 -23.72 15.15
CA GLN A 141 -23.86 -24.34 14.85
C GLN A 141 -23.73 -25.81 14.42
N TYR A 142 -22.66 -26.14 13.72
CA TYR A 142 -22.35 -27.47 13.21
C TYR A 142 -21.16 -28.12 13.93
N GLY A 143 -20.64 -27.48 15.00
CA GLY A 143 -19.49 -27.93 15.78
C GLY A 143 -18.17 -27.89 15.00
N ARG A 144 -18.08 -27.12 13.92
CA ARG A 144 -16.84 -26.95 13.16
C ARG A 144 -15.84 -26.11 13.95
N ARG A 145 -14.60 -26.57 13.97
CA ARG A 145 -13.45 -25.91 14.61
C ARG A 145 -12.52 -25.28 13.57
N TRP A 146 -12.61 -25.70 12.30
CA TRP A 146 -11.93 -25.11 11.14
C TRP A 146 -12.77 -25.29 9.86
N ALA A 147 -12.42 -24.59 8.79
CA ALA A 147 -13.23 -24.46 7.57
C ALA A 147 -13.61 -25.80 6.92
N ASP A 148 -12.67 -26.73 6.83
CA ASP A 148 -12.85 -28.03 6.15
C ASP A 148 -13.20 -29.19 7.12
N GLU A 149 -13.70 -28.88 8.32
CA GLU A 149 -14.12 -29.92 9.27
C GLU A 149 -15.47 -30.52 8.87
N ASP A 150 -15.45 -31.80 8.50
CA ASP A 150 -16.62 -32.61 8.14
C ASP A 150 -16.98 -33.65 9.23
N GLY A 151 -16.40 -33.50 10.43
CA GLY A 151 -16.55 -34.43 11.54
C GLY A 151 -15.71 -35.72 11.43
N ARG A 152 -14.98 -35.95 10.34
CA ARG A 152 -14.10 -37.11 10.13
C ARG A 152 -12.62 -36.72 10.00
N ASN A 153 -12.36 -35.49 9.60
CA ASN A 153 -11.00 -35.01 9.34
C ASN A 153 -10.26 -34.64 10.63
N ARG A 154 -8.94 -34.93 10.64
CA ARG A 154 -8.04 -34.45 11.69
C ARG A 154 -7.73 -32.98 11.46
N ALA A 155 -7.66 -32.20 12.55
CA ALA A 155 -7.21 -30.81 12.49
C ALA A 155 -5.90 -30.70 11.71
N PRO A 156 -5.77 -29.71 10.80
CA PRO A 156 -4.51 -29.47 10.12
C PRO A 156 -3.41 -29.21 11.15
N ARG A 157 -2.19 -29.65 10.84
CA ARG A 157 -1.05 -29.37 11.72
C ARG A 157 -0.86 -27.87 11.77
N ARG A 158 -0.58 -27.35 12.98
CA ARG A 158 -0.17 -25.95 13.14
C ARG A 158 1.02 -25.69 12.21
N PRO A 159 0.99 -24.64 11.39
CA PRO A 159 2.14 -24.25 10.59
C PRO A 159 3.39 -24.10 11.47
N GLY A 160 4.54 -24.51 10.96
CA GLY A 160 5.81 -24.43 11.69
C GLY A 160 6.31 -23.00 11.90
N SER A 161 5.83 -22.07 11.09
CA SER A 161 6.08 -20.63 11.19
C SER A 161 4.80 -19.86 11.55
N PRO A 162 4.91 -18.72 12.25
CA PRO A 162 3.79 -17.81 12.42
C PRO A 162 3.26 -17.33 11.06
N HIS A 163 1.96 -17.06 11.00
CA HIS A 163 1.35 -16.49 9.80
C HIS A 163 2.07 -15.19 9.40
N PRO A 164 2.35 -14.93 8.10
CA PRO A 164 3.11 -13.74 7.67
C PRO A 164 2.57 -12.41 8.22
N MET A 165 1.24 -12.27 8.29
CA MET A 165 0.56 -11.11 8.89
C MET A 165 0.78 -10.93 10.40
N LEU A 166 1.20 -11.98 11.09
CA LEU A 166 1.58 -11.94 12.50
C LEU A 166 3.10 -11.77 12.67
N ALA A 167 3.87 -12.03 11.62
CA ALA A 167 5.33 -12.00 11.64
C ALA A 167 5.93 -10.72 11.04
N ALA A 168 5.12 -9.70 10.74
CA ALA A 168 5.50 -8.51 9.98
C ALA A 168 6.13 -8.83 8.59
N LEU A 169 5.89 -10.05 8.10
CA LEU A 169 6.28 -10.52 6.77
C LEU A 169 5.17 -10.24 5.75
N TRP A 170 4.15 -9.47 6.14
CA TRP A 170 3.01 -9.12 5.30
C TRP A 170 2.81 -7.59 5.16
N PRO A 171 2.57 -7.08 3.95
CA PRO A 171 2.69 -7.83 2.69
C PRO A 171 4.12 -8.37 2.57
N GLU A 172 4.29 -9.52 1.90
CA GLU A 172 5.64 -9.97 1.52
C GLU A 172 6.35 -8.71 1.03
N GLN A 173 7.55 -8.43 1.57
CA GLN A 173 8.41 -7.39 1.01
C GLN A 173 8.46 -7.72 -0.48
N ARG A 174 7.69 -6.97 -1.29
CA ARG A 174 7.76 -7.06 -2.74
C ARG A 174 9.25 -6.90 -2.98
N VAL A 175 9.87 -7.90 -3.60
CA VAL A 175 11.24 -7.75 -4.11
C VAL A 175 11.17 -6.47 -4.93
N ILE A 176 11.70 -5.38 -4.37
CA ILE A 176 11.60 -4.08 -5.00
C ILE A 176 12.54 -4.21 -6.19
N LYS A 177 11.98 -4.13 -7.39
CA LYS A 177 12.76 -4.32 -8.60
C LYS A 177 13.69 -3.13 -8.77
N GLU A 178 14.96 -3.36 -9.07
CA GLU A 178 15.84 -2.28 -9.51
C GLU A 178 15.37 -1.75 -10.87
N VAL A 179 15.52 -0.45 -11.10
CA VAL A 179 15.15 0.16 -12.39
C VAL A 179 16.09 -0.34 -13.49
N ASP A 180 15.52 -0.87 -14.57
CA ASP A 180 16.28 -1.17 -15.79
C ASP A 180 16.55 0.15 -16.53
N LEU A 181 17.71 0.76 -16.25
CA LEU A 181 18.08 2.05 -16.83
C LEU A 181 18.30 1.98 -18.34
N ALA A 182 18.69 0.83 -18.89
CA ALA A 182 18.84 0.68 -20.34
C ALA A 182 17.48 0.77 -21.03
N GLU A 183 16.46 0.13 -20.45
CA GLU A 183 15.08 0.22 -20.91
C GLU A 183 14.51 1.64 -20.76
N VAL A 184 14.74 2.30 -19.62
CA VAL A 184 14.32 3.69 -19.40
C VAL A 184 14.94 4.61 -20.46
N ARG A 185 16.26 4.53 -20.68
CA ARG A 185 16.94 5.35 -21.69
C ARG A 185 16.40 5.08 -23.10
N ALA A 186 16.18 3.82 -23.45
CA ALA A 186 15.61 3.44 -24.74
C ALA A 186 14.20 4.02 -24.93
N ALA A 187 13.34 3.94 -23.91
CA ALA A 187 11.99 4.48 -23.96
C ALA A 187 11.98 6.02 -24.08
N ILE A 188 12.87 6.71 -23.36
CA ILE A 188 13.04 8.17 -23.46
C ILE A 188 13.52 8.55 -24.86
N ALA A 189 14.56 7.88 -25.38
CA ALA A 189 15.11 8.16 -26.71
C ALA A 189 14.06 7.98 -27.83
N THR A 190 13.13 7.03 -27.69
CA THR A 190 12.03 6.83 -28.65
C THR A 190 10.76 7.60 -28.32
N SER A 191 10.75 8.38 -27.23
CA SER A 191 9.55 9.07 -26.71
C SER A 191 8.34 8.13 -26.51
N ASP A 192 8.59 6.88 -26.09
CA ASP A 192 7.54 5.89 -25.84
C ASP A 192 7.11 5.94 -24.36
N ALA A 193 6.03 6.68 -24.10
CA ALA A 193 5.52 6.89 -22.74
C ALA A 193 4.95 5.64 -22.08
N THR A 194 4.43 4.67 -22.85
CA THR A 194 3.90 3.42 -22.26
C THR A 194 5.06 2.58 -21.78
N ARG A 195 6.06 2.40 -22.65
CA ARG A 195 7.29 1.66 -22.33
C ARG A 195 8.05 2.30 -21.17
N PHE A 196 8.12 3.63 -21.13
CA PHE A 196 8.72 4.36 -20.00
C PHE A 196 7.99 4.09 -18.68
N LEU A 197 6.65 4.19 -18.65
CA LEU A 197 5.87 3.92 -17.43
C LEU A 197 6.02 2.47 -16.95
N ASP A 198 5.97 1.52 -17.87
CA ASP A 198 6.12 0.10 -17.55
C ASP A 198 7.54 -0.23 -17.04
N ALA A 199 8.56 0.51 -17.50
CA ALA A 199 9.93 0.35 -17.04
C ALA A 199 10.19 0.85 -15.60
N VAL A 200 9.43 1.85 -15.14
CA VAL A 200 9.58 2.44 -13.80
C VAL A 200 8.57 1.92 -12.78
N ASP A 201 7.45 1.32 -13.22
CA ASP A 201 6.41 0.83 -12.33
C ASP A 201 6.94 -0.27 -11.39
N GLY A 202 6.58 -0.16 -10.10
CA GLY A 202 7.00 -1.11 -9.06
C GLY A 202 8.50 -1.14 -8.72
N CYS A 203 9.32 -0.22 -9.23
CA CYS A 203 10.77 -0.20 -9.03
C CYS A 203 11.26 0.73 -7.90
N GLU A 204 12.48 0.51 -7.41
CA GLU A 204 13.20 1.43 -6.50
C GLU A 204 13.85 2.56 -7.30
N VAL A 205 13.35 3.78 -7.13
CA VAL A 205 13.72 4.92 -7.99
C VAL A 205 14.61 5.97 -7.32
N ASP A 206 14.86 5.86 -6.01
CA ASP A 206 15.46 6.96 -5.23
C ASP A 206 16.92 7.28 -5.62
N ASP A 207 17.63 6.31 -6.19
CA ASP A 207 18.98 6.46 -6.72
C ASP A 207 19.04 7.02 -8.14
N VAL A 208 17.89 7.12 -8.83
CA VAL A 208 17.83 7.41 -10.28
C VAL A 208 16.82 8.51 -10.63
N LEU A 209 16.45 9.35 -9.67
CA LEU A 209 15.43 10.39 -9.83
C LEU A 209 15.75 11.42 -10.92
N GLN A 210 17.02 11.83 -11.06
CA GLN A 210 17.48 12.74 -12.13
C GLN A 210 17.40 12.06 -13.50
N GLN A 211 17.75 10.77 -13.57
CA GLN A 211 17.70 10.00 -14.82
C GLN A 211 16.26 9.74 -15.30
N ILE A 212 15.38 9.25 -14.42
CA ILE A 212 13.97 8.98 -14.80
C ILE A 212 13.18 10.28 -14.99
N GLY A 213 13.52 11.34 -14.25
CA GLY A 213 12.83 12.63 -14.34
C GLY A 213 12.92 13.25 -15.73
N ALA A 214 13.98 12.95 -16.49
CA ALA A 214 14.13 13.39 -17.88
C ALA A 214 13.04 12.85 -18.82
N GLY A 215 12.45 11.68 -18.51
CA GLY A 215 11.38 11.08 -19.34
C GLY A 215 9.98 11.65 -19.08
N ILE A 216 9.78 12.35 -17.96
CA ILE A 216 8.45 12.80 -17.52
C ILE A 216 7.83 13.84 -18.47
N PRO A 217 8.55 14.88 -18.96
CA PRO A 217 7.96 15.87 -19.87
C PRO A 217 7.34 15.24 -21.12
N ALA A 218 8.09 14.42 -21.87
CA ALA A 218 7.59 13.73 -23.06
C ALA A 218 6.44 12.76 -22.74
N ALA A 219 6.51 12.07 -21.60
CA ALA A 219 5.43 11.17 -21.18
C ALA A 219 4.13 11.92 -20.82
N LEU A 220 4.22 13.13 -20.24
CA LEU A 220 3.06 13.99 -19.94
C LEU A 220 2.33 14.47 -21.19
N GLU A 221 3.01 14.60 -22.33
CA GLU A 221 2.38 15.01 -23.60
C GLU A 221 1.42 13.95 -24.16
N SER A 222 1.69 12.67 -23.90
CA SER A 222 0.97 11.54 -24.49
C SER A 222 0.04 10.81 -23.50
N LEU A 223 0.46 10.62 -22.25
CA LEU A 223 -0.26 9.80 -21.24
C LEU A 223 -0.51 10.56 -19.93
N ARG A 224 -0.86 11.84 -20.01
CA ARG A 224 -0.97 12.75 -18.86
C ARG A 224 -1.67 12.16 -17.63
N GLU A 225 -2.88 11.63 -17.77
CA GLU A 225 -3.66 11.10 -16.63
C GLU A 225 -2.94 9.97 -15.87
N ARG A 226 -2.13 9.16 -16.58
CA ARG A 226 -1.33 8.08 -15.98
C ARG A 226 0.00 8.60 -15.41
N VAL A 227 0.58 9.62 -16.02
CA VAL A 227 1.92 10.14 -15.66
C VAL A 227 1.86 11.17 -14.53
N GLU A 228 0.78 11.94 -14.40
CA GLU A 228 0.65 12.99 -13.37
C GLU A 228 0.94 12.49 -11.93
N PRO A 229 0.37 11.37 -11.47
CA PRO A 229 0.68 10.84 -10.14
C PRO A 229 2.15 10.42 -9.98
N VAL A 230 2.77 9.89 -11.04
CA VAL A 230 4.18 9.47 -11.06
C VAL A 230 5.09 10.70 -10.99
N ALA A 231 4.79 11.74 -11.78
CA ALA A 231 5.51 13.01 -11.75
C ALA A 231 5.44 13.68 -10.37
N LEU A 232 4.25 13.72 -9.74
CA LEU A 232 4.09 14.25 -8.39
C LEU A 232 4.86 13.43 -7.33
N SER A 233 4.90 12.11 -7.48
CA SER A 233 5.71 11.22 -6.63
C SER A 233 7.20 11.55 -6.75
N ILE A 234 7.72 11.71 -7.97
CA ILE A 234 9.11 12.09 -8.25
C ILE A 234 9.43 13.46 -7.65
N VAL A 235 8.57 14.48 -7.86
CA VAL A 235 8.71 15.82 -7.26
C VAL A 235 8.84 15.74 -5.74
N ASN A 236 7.97 14.96 -5.08
CA ASN A 236 8.01 14.80 -3.63
C ASN A 236 9.26 14.05 -3.14
N ARG A 237 9.80 13.12 -3.92
CA ARG A 237 11.04 12.40 -3.60
C ARG A 237 12.26 13.32 -3.76
N LEU A 238 12.37 14.02 -4.89
CA LEU A 238 13.40 15.04 -5.14
C LEU A 238 13.41 16.11 -4.03
N THR A 239 12.25 16.66 -3.69
CA THR A 239 12.12 17.69 -2.64
C THR A 239 12.59 17.20 -1.27
N ARG A 240 12.31 15.93 -0.93
CA ARG A 240 12.75 15.32 0.34
C ARG A 240 14.23 14.98 0.34
N ARG A 241 14.76 14.52 -0.80
CA ARG A 241 16.16 14.12 -0.98
C ARG A 241 17.10 15.33 -0.94
N GLY A 242 16.75 16.41 -1.63
CA GLY A 242 17.42 17.71 -1.52
C GLY A 242 18.89 17.73 -1.98
N LEU A 243 19.30 16.82 -2.86
CA LEU A 243 20.64 16.80 -3.44
C LEU A 243 20.79 17.90 -4.53
N PRO A 244 22.02 18.26 -4.93
CA PRO A 244 22.23 19.19 -6.05
C PRO A 244 21.41 18.78 -7.29
N GLY A 245 20.66 19.73 -7.87
CA GLY A 245 19.82 19.50 -9.04
C GLY A 245 18.38 19.09 -8.72
N ASP A 246 18.08 18.66 -7.50
CA ASP A 246 16.76 18.14 -7.15
C ASP A 246 15.71 19.26 -7.12
N ALA A 247 16.08 20.42 -6.58
CA ALA A 247 15.19 21.59 -6.55
C ALA A 247 14.89 22.09 -7.98
N GLU A 248 15.89 22.07 -8.85
CA GLU A 248 15.78 22.46 -10.24
C GLU A 248 14.85 21.51 -11.01
N LEU A 249 15.10 20.20 -10.94
CA LEU A 249 14.26 19.21 -11.62
C LEU A 249 12.82 19.22 -11.06
N ALA A 250 12.65 19.31 -9.75
CA ALA A 250 11.31 19.37 -9.15
C ALA A 250 10.53 20.60 -9.63
N ALA A 251 11.17 21.76 -9.75
CA ALA A 251 10.56 22.97 -10.29
C ALA A 251 10.18 22.81 -11.77
N ASP A 252 11.05 22.22 -12.58
CA ASP A 252 10.80 21.96 -14.00
C ASP A 252 9.61 21.00 -14.19
N LEU A 253 9.56 19.90 -13.43
CA LEU A 253 8.44 18.95 -13.47
C LEU A 253 7.12 19.58 -13.00
N LEU A 254 7.15 20.45 -11.99
CA LEU A 254 5.97 21.20 -11.54
C LEU A 254 5.48 22.18 -12.61
N ALA A 255 6.39 22.84 -13.33
CA ALA A 255 6.04 23.71 -14.45
C ALA A 255 5.36 22.90 -15.58
N CYS A 256 5.92 21.73 -15.94
CA CYS A 256 5.29 20.81 -16.90
C CYS A 256 3.88 20.38 -16.45
N LEU A 257 3.73 19.99 -15.18
CA LEU A 257 2.43 19.63 -14.60
C LEU A 257 1.42 20.78 -14.66
N ARG A 258 1.86 22.03 -14.51
CA ARG A 258 1.02 23.23 -14.60
C ARG A 258 0.84 23.78 -16.01
N ARG A 259 1.56 23.25 -16.99
CA ARG A 259 1.69 23.81 -18.36
C ARG A 259 2.21 25.24 -18.36
N GLU A 260 3.17 25.50 -17.49
CA GLU A 260 3.88 26.78 -17.39
C GLU A 260 5.25 26.66 -18.08
N PRO A 261 5.79 27.76 -18.66
CA PRO A 261 7.13 27.76 -19.20
C PRO A 261 8.17 27.58 -18.08
N LEU A 262 9.28 26.90 -18.40
CA LEU A 262 10.39 26.72 -17.48
C LEU A 262 11.10 28.07 -17.21
N PRO A 263 11.69 28.28 -16.02
CA PRO A 263 12.25 29.56 -15.60
C PRO A 263 13.65 29.86 -16.18
N GLY A 264 13.89 29.57 -17.47
CA GLY A 264 15.16 29.78 -18.14
C GLY A 264 15.13 29.36 -19.62
N ARG A 265 16.27 29.48 -20.31
CA ARG A 265 16.41 29.00 -21.70
C ARG A 265 16.40 27.48 -21.70
N VAL A 266 15.42 26.86 -22.35
CA VAL A 266 15.32 25.41 -22.48
C VAL A 266 16.25 24.95 -23.60
N VAL A 267 17.16 24.02 -23.31
CA VAL A 267 18.16 23.47 -24.25
C VAL A 267 18.25 21.96 -24.01
N PRO A 268 18.21 21.11 -25.06
CA PRO A 268 18.27 19.64 -24.92
C PRO A 268 19.71 19.17 -24.70
N VAL A 269 20.35 19.64 -23.63
CA VAL A 269 21.74 19.30 -23.31
C VAL A 269 21.85 17.83 -22.89
N ASP A 270 22.75 17.09 -23.53
CA ASP A 270 23.11 15.74 -23.09
C ASP A 270 23.91 15.81 -21.77
N LEU A 271 23.23 15.51 -20.66
CA LEU A 271 23.84 15.52 -19.33
C LEU A 271 24.91 14.43 -19.17
N GLU A 272 24.81 13.30 -19.87
CA GLU A 272 25.82 12.23 -19.81
C GLU A 272 27.13 12.70 -20.43
N MET A 273 27.04 13.32 -21.62
CA MET A 273 28.19 13.92 -22.29
C MET A 273 28.78 15.08 -21.48
N LEU A 274 27.95 16.02 -21.00
CA LEU A 274 28.41 17.15 -20.19
C LEU A 274 29.15 16.71 -18.92
N CYS A 275 28.59 15.74 -18.18
CA CYS A 275 29.24 15.23 -16.97
C CYS A 275 30.59 14.57 -17.29
N GLY A 276 30.68 13.84 -18.40
CA GLY A 276 31.93 13.22 -18.85
C GLY A 276 33.04 14.24 -19.09
N GLU A 277 32.73 15.32 -19.79
CA GLU A 277 33.70 16.38 -20.08
C GLU A 277 34.08 17.18 -18.82
N MET A 278 33.10 17.55 -17.98
CA MET A 278 33.34 18.32 -16.75
C MET A 278 34.23 17.58 -15.73
N GLU A 279 34.15 16.24 -15.70
CA GLU A 279 34.89 15.42 -14.73
C GLU A 279 36.20 14.82 -15.27
N THR A 280 36.64 15.19 -16.48
CA THR A 280 37.96 14.83 -17.01
C THR A 280 39.10 15.34 -16.12
N ASP A 281 40.33 14.81 -16.29
CA ASP A 281 41.50 15.31 -15.56
C ASP A 281 41.75 16.78 -15.91
N PRO A 282 41.71 17.71 -14.95
CA PRO A 282 41.92 19.14 -15.21
C PRO A 282 43.33 19.47 -15.74
N ASN A 283 44.29 18.53 -15.65
CA ASN A 283 45.60 18.68 -16.28
C ASN A 283 45.57 18.36 -17.79
N ARG A 284 44.49 17.75 -18.29
CA ARG A 284 44.33 17.35 -19.69
C ARG A 284 43.40 18.24 -20.48
N SER A 285 42.35 18.78 -19.86
CA SER A 285 41.41 19.70 -20.48
C SER A 285 41.08 20.83 -19.51
N ALA A 286 40.93 22.05 -20.04
CA ALA A 286 40.48 23.20 -19.27
C ALA A 286 38.95 23.28 -19.18
N GLY A 287 38.22 22.54 -20.02
CA GLY A 287 36.77 22.57 -20.11
C GLY A 287 36.28 22.51 -21.55
N GLY A 288 35.21 23.23 -21.85
CA GLY A 288 34.59 23.20 -23.17
C GLY A 288 33.43 24.16 -23.32
N TYR A 289 32.61 23.92 -24.34
CA TYR A 289 31.46 24.76 -24.68
C TYR A 289 30.22 23.92 -24.96
N ILE A 290 29.07 24.49 -24.61
CA ILE A 290 27.75 23.96 -24.96
C ILE A 290 27.15 24.87 -26.03
N ASP A 291 26.71 24.28 -27.14
CA ASP A 291 25.91 24.98 -28.14
C ASP A 291 24.48 25.15 -27.62
N LEU A 292 24.07 26.36 -27.28
CA LEU A 292 22.74 26.63 -26.75
C LEU A 292 21.63 26.56 -27.81
N GLN A 293 21.96 26.35 -29.09
CA GLN A 293 20.97 26.08 -30.15
C GLN A 293 20.69 24.59 -30.30
N THR A 294 21.73 23.75 -30.29
CA THR A 294 21.59 22.29 -30.51
C THR A 294 21.57 21.47 -29.23
N GLY A 295 22.22 21.96 -28.16
CA GLY A 295 22.48 21.23 -26.92
C GLY A 295 23.78 20.41 -26.95
N ASP A 296 24.53 20.44 -28.05
CA ASP A 296 25.77 19.67 -28.21
C ASP A 296 26.87 20.19 -27.27
N VAL A 297 27.66 19.25 -26.74
CA VAL A 297 28.78 19.52 -25.84
C VAL A 297 30.09 19.28 -26.60
N TYR A 298 30.94 20.30 -26.63
CA TYR A 298 32.25 20.28 -27.27
C TYR A 298 33.33 20.45 -26.22
N ASN A 299 34.40 19.66 -26.28
CA ASN A 299 35.59 19.88 -25.48
C ASN A 299 36.45 21.01 -26.09
N ASP A 300 37.35 21.57 -25.30
CA ASP A 300 38.29 22.61 -25.72
C ASP A 300 39.16 22.21 -26.93
N GLU A 301 39.58 20.94 -27.03
CA GLU A 301 40.37 20.45 -28.18
C GLU A 301 39.62 20.51 -29.52
N LEU A 302 38.30 20.30 -29.52
CA LEU A 302 37.46 20.38 -30.73
C LEU A 302 37.20 21.81 -31.19
N MET A 303 37.54 22.80 -30.35
CA MET A 303 37.39 24.22 -30.64
C MET A 303 38.71 24.87 -31.08
N ASP A 304 39.84 24.16 -30.96
CA ASP A 304 41.16 24.65 -31.33
C ASP A 304 41.40 24.52 -32.85
N PRO A 305 41.58 25.64 -33.58
CA PRO A 305 41.90 25.64 -35.02
C PRO A 305 43.13 24.80 -35.37
N ASP A 306 44.10 24.66 -34.47
CA ASP A 306 45.30 23.85 -34.69
C ASP A 306 45.00 22.34 -34.62
N MET A 307 43.91 21.93 -33.95
CA MET A 307 43.51 20.53 -33.75
C MET A 307 42.48 20.05 -34.78
N VAL A 308 41.51 20.89 -35.13
CA VAL A 308 40.43 20.54 -36.08
C VAL A 308 40.58 21.18 -37.47
N GLY A 309 41.53 22.12 -37.62
CA GLY A 309 41.76 22.93 -38.81
C GLY A 309 40.87 24.18 -38.84
N GLU A 310 41.41 25.32 -39.30
CA GLU A 310 40.74 26.65 -39.32
C GLU A 310 39.32 26.65 -39.93
N GLY A 311 39.02 25.73 -40.86
CA GLY A 311 37.70 25.62 -41.50
C GLY A 311 36.65 24.80 -40.72
N ASN A 312 37.07 24.06 -39.69
CA ASN A 312 36.20 23.22 -38.87
C ASN A 312 36.17 23.65 -37.39
N SER A 313 37.08 24.53 -36.96
CA SER A 313 37.02 25.14 -35.63
C SER A 313 35.83 26.08 -35.51
N VAL A 314 35.16 26.00 -34.37
CA VAL A 314 34.04 26.88 -34.07
C VAL A 314 34.58 28.19 -33.51
N ASP A 315 34.29 29.30 -34.19
CA ASP A 315 34.54 30.63 -33.64
C ASP A 315 33.43 30.99 -32.64
N VAL A 316 33.79 30.92 -31.35
CA VAL A 316 32.89 31.29 -30.24
C VAL A 316 32.75 32.79 -30.05
N GLU A 317 33.65 33.61 -30.63
CA GLU A 317 33.59 35.07 -30.54
C GLU A 317 32.60 35.68 -31.55
N ASP A 318 32.33 34.98 -32.66
CA ASP A 318 31.39 35.41 -33.71
C ASP A 318 29.91 35.43 -33.26
N ASP A 319 29.52 34.56 -32.32
CA ASP A 319 28.17 34.49 -31.74
C ASP A 319 28.21 34.19 -30.22
N PRO A 320 28.51 35.18 -29.38
CA PRO A 320 28.72 34.97 -27.95
C PRO A 320 27.46 34.55 -27.19
N ASP A 321 26.26 34.77 -27.75
CA ASP A 321 24.98 34.38 -27.13
C ASP A 321 24.58 32.92 -27.44
N ARG A 322 25.30 32.26 -28.36
CA ARG A 322 25.12 30.85 -28.71
C ARG A 322 25.89 29.91 -27.79
N TRP A 323 27.06 30.31 -27.30
CA TRP A 323 27.98 29.40 -26.63
C TRP A 323 28.00 29.59 -25.12
N LEU A 324 27.85 28.50 -24.36
CA LEU A 324 28.04 28.50 -22.92
C LEU A 324 29.33 27.74 -22.57
N ALA A 325 30.34 28.48 -22.12
CA ALA A 325 31.58 27.89 -21.62
C ALA A 325 31.36 27.16 -20.28
N PHE A 326 32.00 26.00 -20.12
CA PHE A 326 32.10 25.27 -18.86
C PHE A 326 33.55 24.92 -18.54
N GLU A 327 33.85 24.75 -17.25
CA GLU A 327 35.18 24.41 -16.76
C GLU A 327 35.28 22.91 -16.48
N CYS A 328 36.46 22.34 -16.75
CA CYS A 328 36.81 21.00 -16.29
C CYS A 328 37.15 21.08 -14.79
N ILE A 329 36.25 20.61 -13.94
CA ILE A 329 36.37 20.69 -12.48
C ILE A 329 36.94 19.40 -11.88
N GLY A 330 37.12 18.35 -12.69
CA GLY A 330 37.47 17.01 -12.22
C GLY A 330 36.35 16.41 -11.38
N SER A 331 36.69 15.48 -10.49
CA SER A 331 35.69 14.77 -9.67
C SER A 331 35.84 15.05 -8.16
N PRO A 332 35.80 16.32 -7.70
CA PRO A 332 35.99 16.65 -6.27
C PRO A 332 34.95 15.98 -5.38
N ASP A 333 33.71 15.85 -5.88
CA ASP A 333 32.60 15.21 -5.16
C ASP A 333 32.60 13.69 -5.28
N ALA A 334 33.41 13.08 -6.15
CA ALA A 334 33.37 11.64 -6.35
C ALA A 334 33.84 10.84 -5.12
N TRP A 335 34.68 11.44 -4.26
CA TRP A 335 34.99 10.83 -2.97
C TRP A 335 33.78 10.82 -2.04
N GLN A 336 33.02 11.91 -1.99
CA GLN A 336 31.79 11.99 -1.20
C GLN A 336 30.73 11.01 -1.75
N ASP A 337 30.63 10.85 -3.06
CA ASP A 337 29.73 9.87 -3.68
C ASP A 337 30.09 8.44 -3.25
N MET A 338 31.38 8.08 -3.21
CA MET A 338 31.82 6.76 -2.70
C MET A 338 31.48 6.59 -1.21
N ALA A 339 31.66 7.64 -0.40
CA ALA A 339 31.35 7.61 1.03
C ALA A 339 29.84 7.43 1.28
N ASP A 340 28.99 8.20 0.60
CA ASP A 340 27.54 8.11 0.75
C ASP A 340 27.00 6.77 0.22
N PHE A 341 27.56 6.26 -0.89
CA PHE A 341 27.22 4.93 -1.38
C PHE A 341 27.64 3.81 -0.42
N THR A 342 28.72 4.02 0.33
CA THR A 342 29.17 3.08 1.36
C THR A 342 28.23 3.12 2.56
N GLU A 343 27.91 4.30 3.09
CA GLU A 343 27.11 4.49 4.30
C GLU A 343 25.69 3.90 4.16
N ARG A 344 25.10 3.96 2.97
CA ARG A 344 23.73 3.50 2.72
C ARG A 344 23.57 1.97 2.70
N GLN A 345 24.65 1.20 2.63
CA GLN A 345 24.57 -0.26 2.48
C GLN A 345 23.90 -0.90 3.69
N SER A 346 22.82 -1.65 3.47
CA SER A 346 22.04 -2.27 4.55
C SER A 346 22.77 -3.42 5.24
N ASP A 347 23.66 -4.12 4.51
CA ASP A 347 24.50 -5.17 5.07
C ASP A 347 25.71 -4.55 5.81
N PRO A 348 25.83 -4.76 7.15
CA PRO A 348 26.94 -4.21 7.91
C PRO A 348 28.31 -4.75 7.49
N GLN A 349 28.40 -5.99 7.00
CA GLN A 349 29.68 -6.57 6.56
C GLN A 349 30.14 -5.92 5.26
N LEU A 350 29.21 -5.77 4.32
CA LEU A 350 29.43 -5.07 3.06
C LEU A 350 29.91 -3.64 3.29
N ARG A 351 29.21 -2.91 4.17
CA ARG A 351 29.55 -1.55 4.56
C ARG A 351 30.98 -1.43 5.06
N VAL A 352 31.38 -2.28 6.02
CA VAL A 352 32.74 -2.26 6.58
C VAL A 352 33.82 -2.56 5.52
N GLN A 353 33.54 -3.42 4.55
CA GLN A 353 34.48 -3.69 3.45
C GLN A 353 34.68 -2.46 2.56
N LEU A 354 33.58 -1.81 2.18
CA LEU A 354 33.60 -0.59 1.36
C LEU A 354 34.24 0.59 2.11
N GLU A 355 33.96 0.76 3.42
CA GLU A 355 34.59 1.79 4.27
C GLU A 355 36.11 1.67 4.24
N ARG A 356 36.65 0.46 4.38
CA ARG A 356 38.09 0.21 4.29
C ARG A 356 38.65 0.48 2.89
N ALA A 357 37.87 0.23 1.84
CA ALA A 357 38.33 0.43 0.47
C ALA A 357 38.57 1.91 0.14
N ILE A 358 37.74 2.81 0.70
CA ILE A 358 37.78 4.25 0.43
C ILE A 358 38.80 5.03 1.27
N GLU A 359 39.48 4.37 2.22
CA GLU A 359 40.52 4.99 3.06
C GLU A 359 41.86 5.15 2.33
N GLY A 360 42.49 6.32 2.44
CA GLY A 360 43.89 6.54 2.04
C GLY A 360 44.17 6.59 0.52
N ARG A 361 45.46 6.60 0.15
CA ARG A 361 45.88 6.73 -1.26
C ARG A 361 45.44 5.52 -2.10
N GLY A 362 44.93 5.76 -3.29
CA GLY A 362 44.43 4.72 -4.21
C GLY A 362 43.02 4.22 -3.93
N ALA A 363 42.24 4.94 -3.09
CA ALA A 363 40.87 4.62 -2.73
C ALA A 363 39.96 4.36 -3.93
N PHE A 364 39.96 5.24 -4.94
CA PHE A 364 39.13 5.10 -6.14
C PHE A 364 39.29 3.76 -6.86
N ARG A 365 40.54 3.32 -7.06
CA ARG A 365 40.81 2.04 -7.73
C ARG A 365 40.32 0.86 -6.89
N ARG A 366 40.65 0.86 -5.58
CA ARG A 366 40.22 -0.23 -4.69
C ARG A 366 38.72 -0.31 -4.55
N PHE A 367 38.04 0.84 -4.43
CA PHE A 367 36.60 0.90 -4.35
C PHE A 367 35.96 0.33 -5.61
N ARG A 368 36.42 0.74 -6.80
CA ARG A 368 35.92 0.20 -8.07
C ARG A 368 36.17 -1.30 -8.19
N ASP A 369 37.40 -1.74 -7.93
CA ASP A 369 37.76 -3.16 -8.01
C ASP A 369 36.88 -3.99 -7.04
N LEU A 370 36.58 -3.47 -5.84
CA LEU A 370 35.70 -4.12 -4.87
C LEU A 370 34.22 -4.09 -5.29
N VAL A 371 33.74 -2.98 -5.86
CA VAL A 371 32.37 -2.87 -6.41
C VAL A 371 32.16 -3.88 -7.53
N ASP A 372 33.17 -4.10 -8.39
CA ASP A 372 33.14 -5.11 -9.45
C ASP A 372 33.16 -6.53 -8.86
N GLU A 373 34.02 -6.80 -7.87
CA GLU A 373 34.11 -8.10 -7.18
C GLU A 373 32.80 -8.50 -6.48
N LEU A 374 32.04 -7.51 -6.00
CA LEU A 374 30.79 -7.69 -5.25
C LEU A 374 29.54 -7.56 -6.13
N ASP A 375 29.71 -7.43 -7.45
CA ASP A 375 28.62 -7.25 -8.43
C ASP A 375 27.71 -6.03 -8.16
N LEU A 376 28.26 -4.98 -7.55
CA LEU A 376 27.55 -3.73 -7.24
C LEU A 376 27.68 -2.67 -8.33
N HIS A 377 28.35 -2.99 -9.43
CA HIS A 377 28.67 -2.03 -10.49
C HIS A 377 27.44 -1.31 -11.04
N THR A 378 26.35 -2.03 -11.32
CA THR A 378 25.09 -1.46 -11.83
C THR A 378 24.50 -0.44 -10.84
N GLN A 379 24.40 -0.80 -9.55
CA GLN A 379 23.88 0.09 -8.51
C GLN A 379 24.77 1.32 -8.32
N TRP A 380 26.09 1.14 -8.35
CA TRP A 380 27.04 2.24 -8.25
C TRP A 380 26.95 3.20 -9.44
N TYR A 381 26.89 2.69 -10.67
CA TYR A 381 26.76 3.54 -11.85
C TYR A 381 25.42 4.28 -11.87
N ALA A 382 24.31 3.62 -11.50
CA ALA A 382 23.01 4.26 -11.33
C ALA A 382 23.09 5.43 -10.34
N PHE A 383 23.59 5.17 -9.13
CA PHE A 383 23.71 6.15 -8.06
C PHE A 383 24.64 7.33 -8.41
N SER A 384 25.85 7.02 -8.89
CA SER A 384 26.85 8.05 -9.19
C SER A 384 26.44 8.90 -10.39
N THR A 385 25.86 8.31 -11.44
CA THR A 385 25.38 9.04 -12.63
C THR A 385 24.24 9.99 -12.27
N ASP A 386 23.29 9.56 -11.44
CA ASP A 386 22.18 10.42 -11.01
C ASP A 386 22.66 11.69 -10.29
N ARG A 387 23.65 11.53 -9.40
CA ARG A 387 24.25 12.66 -8.69
C ARG A 387 25.02 13.60 -9.60
N LYS A 388 25.75 13.06 -10.58
CA LYS A 388 26.42 13.85 -11.63
C LYS A 388 25.41 14.66 -12.42
N PHE A 389 24.31 14.04 -12.86
CA PHE A 389 23.22 14.71 -13.58
C PHE A 389 22.62 15.83 -12.74
N GLY A 390 22.40 15.59 -11.45
CA GLY A 390 21.92 16.61 -10.52
C GLY A 390 22.88 17.81 -10.42
N ARG A 391 24.19 17.56 -10.25
CA ARG A 391 25.20 18.63 -10.22
C ARG A 391 25.27 19.42 -11.53
N ALA A 392 25.27 18.74 -12.68
CA ALA A 392 25.26 19.38 -14.00
C ALA A 392 23.98 20.19 -14.23
N ARG A 393 22.81 19.67 -13.85
CA ARG A 393 21.53 20.40 -13.92
C ARG A 393 21.55 21.66 -13.07
N LYS A 394 22.07 21.59 -11.84
CA LYS A 394 22.24 22.75 -10.96
C LYS A 394 23.19 23.78 -11.57
N TYR A 395 24.30 23.32 -12.17
CA TYR A 395 25.25 24.18 -12.86
C TYR A 395 24.57 24.93 -14.03
N LEU A 396 23.86 24.22 -14.92
CA LEU A 396 23.13 24.83 -16.04
C LEU A 396 22.09 25.84 -15.56
N ALA A 397 21.32 25.50 -14.52
CA ALA A 397 20.33 26.40 -13.94
C ALA A 397 20.98 27.69 -13.39
N SER A 398 22.17 27.60 -12.80
CA SER A 398 22.94 28.78 -12.35
C SER A 398 23.37 29.70 -13.49
N LYS A 399 23.43 29.18 -14.72
CA LYS A 399 23.71 29.90 -15.96
C LYS A 399 22.43 30.33 -16.70
N GLY A 400 21.25 30.11 -16.11
CA GLY A 400 19.96 30.44 -16.72
C GLY A 400 19.47 29.44 -17.78
N VAL A 401 20.10 28.26 -17.86
CA VAL A 401 19.75 27.18 -18.80
C VAL A 401 18.96 26.08 -18.07
N ARG A 402 17.92 25.57 -18.71
CA ARG A 402 17.12 24.43 -18.26
C ARG A 402 17.24 23.28 -19.27
N VAL A 403 17.33 22.06 -18.78
CA VAL A 403 17.43 20.87 -19.63
C VAL A 403 16.05 20.54 -20.18
N GLY A 404 15.93 20.52 -21.51
CA GLY A 404 14.69 20.29 -22.26
C GLY A 404 14.36 18.84 -22.51
#